data_AF-A0A3D5BU75-F1
#
_entry.id   AF-A0A3D5BU75-F1
#
_cell.length_a   1.000
_cell.length_b   1.000
_cell.length_c   1.000
_cell.angle_alpha   90.00
_cell.angle_beta   90.00
_cell.angle_gamma   90.00
#
_symmetry.space_group_name_H-M   'P 1'
#
loop_
_entity.id
_entity.type
_entity.pdbx_description
1 polymer ?
#
loop_
_entity_poly.entity_id
_entity_poly.type
_entity_poly.pdbx_seq_one_letter_code
_entity_poly.pdbx_strand_id
1 'polypeptide(L)'
;MTRAILLICALLCAVPSPGAAGCGASRIEELCTSLADSLAENLQVRLDRSSAIMTAPFADLNDLGSTSPLGRILAEETGNAFARHGYRVADTRAFMPTPYSLKENGETALSGSPDQAGSTSGLQTVLTGTYTLADGGVRVSARIVQTADHVVLASASCRLRLTEEVRLLMGAAPSAVKAKTPPVPLLDLKHRSDAKRVQQGLASQGLYKGRIDGVWGKRSKAALARFRASLGLPATAQWDRATQDALLPPS
;
A
#
# COMPACT_ATOMS: atom_id res chain seq x y z
N MET A 1 -3.03 -16.08 -82.60
CA MET A 1 -4.06 -16.10 -81.52
C MET A 1 -3.80 -17.32 -80.65
N THR A 2 -3.28 -17.15 -79.41
CA THR A 2 -3.62 -17.93 -78.19
C THR A 2 -2.65 -17.63 -77.02
N ARG A 3 -3.10 -16.69 -76.16
CA ARG A 3 -3.02 -16.65 -74.68
C ARG A 3 -1.78 -17.23 -73.97
N ALA A 4 -0.88 -16.34 -73.55
CA ALA A 4 0.01 -16.54 -72.41
C ALA A 4 -0.72 -16.15 -71.12
N ILE A 5 -0.92 -17.11 -70.21
CA ILE A 5 -1.54 -16.91 -68.89
C ILE A 5 -0.41 -16.59 -67.91
N LEU A 6 -0.30 -15.33 -67.48
CA LEU A 6 0.52 -14.94 -66.34
C LEU A 6 -0.14 -15.44 -65.06
N LEU A 7 0.46 -16.44 -64.40
CA LEU A 7 0.17 -16.76 -63.01
C LEU A 7 0.81 -15.69 -62.11
N ILE A 8 -0.02 -14.75 -61.65
CA ILE A 8 0.32 -13.85 -60.55
C ILE A 8 0.26 -14.67 -59.26
N CYS A 9 1.43 -15.09 -58.79
CA CYS A 9 1.58 -15.76 -57.49
C CYS A 9 1.40 -14.70 -56.40
N ALA A 10 0.16 -14.53 -55.93
CA ALA A 10 -0.14 -13.73 -54.76
C ALA A 10 0.47 -14.41 -53.54
N LEU A 11 1.67 -13.98 -53.14
CA LEU A 11 2.22 -14.24 -51.82
C LEU A 11 1.25 -13.61 -50.81
N LEU A 12 0.33 -14.41 -50.28
CA LEU A 12 -0.32 -14.09 -49.02
C LEU A 12 0.78 -14.12 -47.95
N CYS A 13 1.40 -12.96 -47.72
CA CYS A 13 1.97 -12.68 -46.42
C CYS A 13 0.81 -12.78 -45.43
N ALA A 14 0.67 -13.92 -44.78
CA ALA A 14 -0.08 -14.02 -43.54
C ALA A 14 0.63 -13.08 -42.56
N VAL A 15 0.20 -11.82 -42.53
CA VAL A 15 0.57 -10.90 -41.47
C VAL A 15 -0.03 -11.52 -40.22
N PRO A 16 0.76 -11.97 -39.23
CA PRO A 16 0.20 -12.37 -37.96
C PRO A 16 -0.44 -11.11 -37.38
N SER A 17 -1.77 -11.04 -37.40
CA SER A 17 -2.49 -10.09 -36.57
C SER A 17 -2.03 -10.33 -35.13
N PRO A 18 -1.53 -9.32 -34.39
CA PRO A 18 -1.39 -9.43 -32.95
C PRO A 18 -2.80 -9.39 -32.34
N GLY A 19 -3.56 -10.45 -32.60
CA GLY A 19 -4.82 -10.70 -31.93
C GLY A 19 -4.48 -11.15 -30.53
N ALA A 20 -4.53 -10.21 -29.59
CA ALA A 20 -4.75 -10.39 -28.16
C ALA A 20 -4.50 -11.82 -27.65
N ALA A 21 -3.25 -12.30 -27.75
CA ALA A 21 -2.82 -13.45 -26.99
C ALA A 21 -2.83 -12.97 -25.55
N GLY A 22 -3.87 -13.34 -24.80
CA GLY A 22 -4.00 -12.95 -23.40
C GLY A 22 -2.69 -13.23 -22.69
N CYS A 23 -2.00 -12.16 -22.29
CA CYS A 23 -0.70 -12.25 -21.67
C CYS A 23 -0.84 -13.20 -20.46
N GLY A 24 -0.11 -14.32 -20.51
CA GLY A 24 -0.09 -15.33 -19.47
C GLY A 24 1.36 -15.53 -19.07
N ALA A 25 1.76 -14.97 -17.93
CA ALA A 25 3.13 -15.02 -17.46
C ALA A 25 3.29 -16.03 -16.33
N SER A 26 4.42 -16.74 -16.36
CA SER A 26 4.79 -17.67 -15.30
C SER A 26 5.53 -16.98 -14.14
N ARG A 27 6.17 -15.84 -14.44
CA ARG A 27 7.01 -15.04 -13.53
C ARG A 27 6.57 -13.58 -13.51
N ILE A 28 6.86 -12.90 -12.42
CA ILE A 28 6.50 -11.48 -12.22
C ILE A 28 7.21 -10.57 -13.24
N GLU A 29 8.49 -10.84 -13.54
CA GLU A 29 9.27 -10.04 -14.49
C GLU A 29 8.72 -10.10 -15.93
N GLU A 30 8.39 -11.31 -16.40
CA GLU A 30 7.75 -11.54 -17.71
C GLU A 30 6.41 -10.82 -17.80
N LEU A 31 5.62 -10.89 -16.72
CA LEU A 31 4.34 -10.20 -16.60
C LEU A 31 4.50 -8.68 -16.74
N CYS A 32 5.43 -8.09 -15.97
CA CYS A 32 5.63 -6.65 -15.92
C CYS A 32 6.18 -6.10 -17.25
N THR A 33 7.08 -6.86 -17.90
CA THR A 33 7.58 -6.52 -19.24
C THR A 33 6.44 -6.54 -20.25
N SER A 34 5.64 -7.61 -20.28
CA SER A 34 4.51 -7.72 -21.20
C SER A 34 3.42 -6.66 -20.96
N LEU A 35 3.18 -6.29 -19.69
CA LEU A 35 2.30 -5.18 -19.34
C LEU A 35 2.85 -3.85 -19.86
N ALA A 36 4.16 -3.61 -19.73
CA ALA A 36 4.78 -2.39 -20.21
C ALA A 36 4.75 -2.27 -21.75
N ASP A 37 5.07 -3.36 -22.45
CA ASP A 37 4.95 -3.44 -23.92
C ASP A 37 3.52 -3.12 -24.35
N SER A 38 2.53 -3.81 -23.77
CA SER A 38 1.12 -3.61 -24.11
C SER A 38 0.63 -2.21 -23.79
N LEU A 39 1.06 -1.61 -22.67
CA LEU A 39 0.71 -0.24 -22.33
C LEU A 39 1.34 0.76 -23.31
N ALA A 40 2.61 0.57 -23.69
CA ALA A 40 3.30 1.43 -24.63
C ALA A 40 2.68 1.36 -26.04
N GLU A 41 2.24 0.18 -26.46
CA GLU A 41 1.51 -0.02 -27.73
C GLU A 41 0.10 0.58 -27.70
N ASN A 42 -0.59 0.50 -26.56
CA ASN A 42 -1.98 0.96 -26.41
C ASN A 42 -2.11 2.46 -26.04
N LEU A 43 -1.00 3.20 -25.98
CA LEU A 43 -1.04 4.64 -25.69
C LEU A 43 -1.80 5.39 -26.78
N GLN A 44 -2.96 5.94 -26.42
CA GLN A 44 -3.81 6.70 -27.34
C GLN A 44 -3.18 8.05 -27.73
N VAL A 45 -2.32 8.59 -26.87
CA VAL A 45 -1.62 9.85 -27.06
C VAL A 45 -0.13 9.62 -26.83
N ARG A 46 0.71 10.29 -27.62
CA ARG A 46 2.16 10.30 -27.39
C ARG A 46 2.45 11.03 -26.08
N LEU A 47 2.96 10.29 -25.10
CA LEU A 47 3.50 10.89 -23.89
C LEU A 47 4.76 11.68 -24.22
N ASP A 48 4.89 12.86 -23.63
CA ASP A 48 6.13 13.60 -23.64
C ASP A 48 7.19 12.84 -22.83
N ARG A 49 8.27 12.41 -23.49
CA ARG A 49 9.37 11.67 -22.87
C ARG A 49 10.22 12.55 -21.94
N SER A 50 10.06 13.87 -21.99
CA SER A 50 10.70 14.78 -21.05
C SER A 50 9.95 14.85 -19.71
N SER A 51 8.67 14.50 -19.69
CA SER A 51 7.83 14.44 -18.50
C SER A 51 7.95 13.08 -17.82
N ALA A 52 7.98 13.04 -16.49
CA ALA A 52 8.13 11.81 -15.74
C ALA A 52 6.77 11.15 -15.44
N ILE A 53 6.72 9.82 -15.53
CA ILE A 53 5.59 8.98 -15.13
C ILE A 53 5.79 8.59 -13.67
N MET A 54 4.78 8.82 -12.85
CA MET A 54 4.77 8.40 -11.45
C MET A 54 4.27 6.96 -11.33
N THR A 55 4.91 6.13 -10.52
CA THR A 55 4.49 4.73 -10.29
C THR A 55 3.80 4.57 -8.93
N ALA A 56 2.50 4.27 -8.95
CA ALA A 56 1.75 3.94 -7.74
C ALA A 56 1.76 2.42 -7.52
N PRO A 57 1.87 1.94 -6.25
CA PRO A 57 1.70 0.52 -5.93
C PRO A 57 0.39 -0.03 -6.50
N PHE A 58 0.44 -1.26 -7.01
CA PHE A 58 -0.77 -1.91 -7.52
C PHE A 58 -1.60 -2.38 -6.32
N ALA A 59 -2.90 -2.13 -6.34
CA ALA A 59 -3.81 -2.46 -5.23
C ALA A 59 -4.47 -3.83 -5.42
N ASP A 60 -4.86 -4.49 -4.33
CA ASP A 60 -5.82 -5.60 -4.44
C ASP A 60 -7.17 -5.02 -4.84
N LEU A 61 -7.82 -5.56 -5.88
CA LEU A 61 -9.14 -5.09 -6.30
C LEU A 61 -10.19 -5.23 -5.19
N ASN A 62 -9.99 -6.15 -4.26
CA ASN A 62 -10.87 -6.38 -3.11
C ASN A 62 -10.48 -5.55 -1.87
N ASP A 63 -9.28 -4.96 -1.85
CA ASP A 63 -8.80 -4.07 -0.78
C ASP A 63 -7.92 -2.96 -1.37
N LEU A 64 -8.57 -1.87 -1.80
CA LEU A 64 -7.92 -0.70 -2.37
C LEU A 64 -7.22 0.18 -1.32
N GLY A 65 -7.46 -0.05 -0.02
CA GLY A 65 -6.92 0.76 1.07
C GLY A 65 -5.53 0.32 1.55
N SER A 66 -5.13 -0.91 1.22
CA SER A 66 -3.87 -1.51 1.68
C SER A 66 -2.89 -1.75 0.53
N THR A 67 -1.59 -1.60 0.78
CA THR A 67 -0.53 -1.99 -0.18
C THR A 67 0.09 -3.33 0.22
N SER A 68 0.13 -4.29 -0.69
CA SER A 68 0.83 -5.57 -0.48
C SER A 68 2.27 -5.55 -1.00
N PRO A 69 3.14 -6.47 -0.55
CA PRO A 69 4.44 -6.70 -1.18
C PRO A 69 4.34 -6.94 -2.69
N LEU A 70 3.36 -7.75 -3.14
CA LEU A 70 3.13 -7.97 -4.57
C LEU A 70 2.85 -6.66 -5.29
N GLY A 71 1.95 -5.84 -4.74
CA GLY A 71 1.56 -4.55 -5.33
C GLY A 71 2.74 -3.59 -5.53
N ARG A 72 3.65 -3.53 -4.56
CA ARG A 72 4.87 -2.72 -4.65
C ARG A 72 5.85 -3.27 -5.68
N ILE A 73 6.06 -4.58 -5.72
CA ILE A 73 6.94 -5.23 -6.71
C ILE A 73 6.39 -5.01 -8.12
N LEU A 74 5.08 -5.21 -8.34
CA LEU A 74 4.46 -4.98 -9.65
C LEU A 74 4.66 -3.55 -10.14
N ALA A 75 4.51 -2.56 -9.27
CA ALA A 75 4.72 -1.16 -9.62
C ALA A 75 6.19 -0.86 -9.93
N GLU A 76 7.13 -1.35 -9.12
CA GLU A 76 8.56 -1.16 -9.32
C GLU A 76 9.02 -1.83 -10.62
N GLU A 77 8.67 -3.10 -10.83
CA GLU A 77 9.11 -3.87 -12.00
C GLU A 77 8.48 -3.37 -13.30
N THR A 78 7.21 -2.96 -13.28
CA THR A 78 6.57 -2.34 -14.45
C THR A 78 7.18 -0.97 -14.73
N GLY A 79 7.47 -0.18 -13.69
CA GLY A 79 8.21 1.09 -13.82
C GLY A 79 9.60 0.89 -14.43
N ASN A 80 10.35 -0.10 -13.96
CA ASN A 80 11.66 -0.45 -14.49
C ASN A 80 11.56 -0.85 -15.97
N ALA A 81 10.53 -1.61 -16.36
CA ALA A 81 10.27 -1.93 -17.77
C ALA A 81 10.00 -0.65 -18.59
N PHE A 82 9.16 0.26 -18.11
CA PHE A 82 8.93 1.56 -18.75
C PHE A 82 10.20 2.40 -18.91
N ALA A 83 11.06 2.43 -17.90
CA ALA A 83 12.34 3.11 -17.97
C ALA A 83 13.23 2.52 -19.09
N ARG A 84 13.23 1.19 -19.26
CA ARG A 84 13.93 0.52 -20.38
C ARG A 84 13.34 0.88 -21.75
N HIS A 85 12.04 1.18 -21.85
CA HIS A 85 11.41 1.73 -23.06
C HIS A 85 11.71 3.22 -23.32
N GLY A 86 12.52 3.85 -22.46
CA GLY A 86 12.94 5.24 -22.60
C GLY A 86 11.90 6.25 -22.15
N TYR A 87 11.00 5.87 -21.23
CA TYR A 87 10.17 6.81 -20.48
C TYR A 87 10.92 7.25 -19.22
N ARG A 88 10.76 8.51 -18.82
CA ARG A 88 11.24 8.97 -17.52
C ARG A 88 10.28 8.45 -16.45
N VAL A 89 10.79 7.75 -15.46
CA VAL A 89 10.00 7.26 -14.33
C VAL A 89 10.47 7.97 -13.07
N ALA A 90 9.53 8.55 -12.33
CA ALA A 90 9.82 9.23 -11.07
C ALA A 90 9.87 8.20 -9.94
N ASP A 91 10.93 8.23 -9.12
CA ASP A 91 10.97 7.44 -7.88
C ASP A 91 10.00 8.05 -6.87
N THR A 92 8.87 7.38 -6.62
CA THR A 92 7.83 7.88 -5.70
C THR A 92 8.33 8.06 -4.27
N ARG A 93 9.39 7.35 -3.84
CA ARG A 93 10.01 7.52 -2.52
C ARG A 93 10.73 8.85 -2.39
N ALA A 94 11.24 9.39 -3.50
CA ALA A 94 11.91 10.68 -3.53
C ALA A 94 10.91 11.86 -3.41
N PHE A 95 9.64 11.64 -3.74
CA PHE A 95 8.59 12.68 -3.73
C PHE A 95 7.56 12.50 -2.60
N MET A 96 7.42 11.31 -2.02
CA MET A 96 6.52 11.01 -0.91
C MET A 96 7.23 10.17 0.16
N PRO A 97 7.81 10.78 1.21
CA PRO A 97 8.54 10.07 2.25
C PRO A 97 7.64 9.29 3.23
N THR A 98 6.31 9.43 3.14
CA THR A 98 5.36 8.70 3.98
C THR A 98 4.56 7.66 3.19
N PRO A 99 4.49 6.39 3.63
CA PRO A 99 3.75 5.35 2.93
C PRO A 99 2.26 5.66 2.87
N TYR A 100 1.67 5.50 1.68
CA TYR A 100 0.25 5.57 1.36
C TYR A 100 -0.64 5.14 2.54
N SER A 101 -1.22 6.12 3.24
CA SER A 101 -2.35 5.93 4.13
C SER A 101 -3.50 6.72 3.55
N LEU A 102 -4.35 6.04 2.77
CA LEU A 102 -5.69 6.55 2.47
C LEU A 102 -6.45 6.56 3.80
N LYS A 103 -6.56 7.72 4.44
CA LYS A 103 -7.50 7.91 5.54
C LYS A 103 -8.92 7.76 4.97
N GLU A 104 -9.79 7.08 5.72
CA GLU A 104 -11.12 6.56 5.36
C GLU A 104 -12.18 7.61 4.95
N ASN A 105 -11.81 8.82 4.54
CA ASN A 105 -12.75 9.92 4.34
C ASN A 105 -12.70 10.57 2.96
N GLY A 106 -12.15 9.92 1.93
CA GLY A 106 -12.26 10.41 0.54
C GLY A 106 -11.66 11.81 0.30
N GLU A 107 -10.88 12.31 1.24
CA GLU A 107 -10.18 13.59 1.16
C GLU A 107 -8.70 13.31 1.06
N THR A 108 -8.13 13.70 -0.08
CA THR A 108 -6.70 13.69 -0.35
C THR A 108 -6.01 14.58 0.68
N ALA A 109 -5.41 13.97 1.71
CA ALA A 109 -4.66 14.70 2.72
C ALA A 109 -3.28 15.10 2.20
N LEU A 110 -3.24 16.14 1.35
CA LEU A 110 -2.07 17.00 1.23
C LEU A 110 -1.91 17.76 2.55
N SER A 111 -1.23 17.14 3.51
CA SER A 111 -0.89 17.76 4.79
C SER A 111 0.55 18.26 4.75
N GLY A 112 0.71 19.56 4.47
CA GLY A 112 1.79 20.35 5.08
C GLY A 112 2.89 20.85 4.14
N SER A 113 2.77 22.13 3.78
CA SER A 113 3.80 23.06 3.30
C SER A 113 4.42 22.77 1.92
N PRO A 114 4.10 23.58 0.88
CA PRO A 114 4.93 23.65 -0.31
C PRO A 114 6.23 24.31 0.12
N ASP A 115 7.39 23.69 -0.18
CA ASP A 115 8.64 24.42 -0.48
C ASP A 115 9.87 23.50 -0.66
N GLN A 116 9.81 22.18 -0.43
CA GLN A 116 11.00 21.32 -0.64
C GLN A 116 10.74 19.94 -1.27
N ALA A 117 9.79 19.86 -2.20
CA ALA A 117 9.79 18.82 -3.22
C ALA A 117 9.65 19.53 -4.55
N GLY A 118 10.61 19.33 -5.46
CA GLY A 118 10.62 19.98 -6.78
C GLY A 118 9.22 19.99 -7.37
N SER A 119 8.73 21.19 -7.65
CA SER A 119 7.41 21.50 -8.19
C SER A 119 6.80 20.32 -8.95
N THR A 120 5.67 19.78 -8.47
CA THR A 120 4.89 18.71 -9.14
C THR A 120 4.33 19.15 -10.51
N SER A 121 4.62 20.39 -10.92
CA SER A 121 4.24 21.07 -12.16
C SER A 121 4.60 20.36 -13.47
N GLY A 122 5.31 19.21 -13.43
CA GLY A 122 5.59 18.37 -14.60
C GLY A 122 5.08 16.93 -14.54
N LEU A 123 4.44 16.50 -13.44
CA LEU A 123 3.96 15.13 -13.26
C LEU A 123 2.48 15.04 -13.63
N GLN A 124 2.25 14.85 -14.93
CA GLN A 124 0.89 14.80 -15.50
C GLN A 124 0.36 13.38 -15.65
N THR A 125 1.15 12.35 -15.31
CA THR A 125 0.80 10.96 -15.64
C THR A 125 1.23 9.97 -14.55
N VAL A 126 0.33 9.04 -14.23
CA VAL A 126 0.53 8.00 -13.22
C VAL A 126 0.33 6.63 -13.85
N LEU A 127 1.29 5.73 -13.64
CA LEU A 127 1.13 4.29 -13.80
C LEU A 127 0.54 3.72 -12.50
N THR A 128 -0.63 3.11 -12.61
CA THR A 128 -1.32 2.45 -11.49
C THR A 128 -1.89 1.11 -11.96
N GLY A 129 -2.30 0.26 -11.03
CA GLY A 129 -2.89 -1.01 -11.38
C GLY A 129 -3.63 -1.66 -10.22
N THR A 130 -4.37 -2.72 -10.56
CA THR A 130 -5.05 -3.58 -9.61
C THR A 130 -4.74 -5.03 -9.91
N TYR A 131 -4.68 -5.87 -8.89
CA TYR A 131 -4.62 -7.31 -9.05
C TYR A 131 -5.77 -8.00 -8.31
N THR A 132 -6.22 -9.16 -8.80
CA THR A 132 -7.25 -9.98 -8.14
C THR A 132 -7.11 -11.44 -8.54
N LEU A 133 -7.59 -12.35 -7.70
CA LEU A 133 -7.73 -13.76 -8.06
C LEU A 133 -8.85 -13.93 -9.08
N ALA A 134 -8.52 -14.43 -10.28
CA ALA A 134 -9.47 -14.72 -11.34
C ALA A 134 -8.88 -15.74 -12.32
N ASP A 135 -9.73 -16.54 -12.96
CA ASP A 135 -9.37 -17.44 -14.06
C ASP A 135 -8.19 -18.38 -13.76
N GLY A 136 -8.19 -18.95 -12.55
CA GLY A 136 -7.14 -19.88 -12.09
C GLY A 136 -5.76 -19.23 -11.89
N GLY A 137 -5.69 -17.91 -11.77
CA GLY A 137 -4.46 -17.17 -11.48
C GLY A 137 -4.73 -15.81 -10.84
N VAL A 138 -3.75 -14.93 -10.90
CA VAL A 138 -3.88 -13.53 -10.49
C VAL A 138 -4.00 -12.68 -11.75
N ARG A 139 -5.17 -12.08 -11.99
CA ARG A 139 -5.34 -11.09 -13.05
C ARG A 139 -4.76 -9.78 -12.56
N VAL A 140 -3.79 -9.25 -13.29
CA VAL A 140 -3.17 -7.95 -13.04
C VAL A 140 -3.60 -7.01 -14.18
N SER A 141 -4.17 -5.87 -13.82
CA SER A 141 -4.50 -4.79 -14.75
C SER A 141 -3.68 -3.57 -14.42
N ALA A 142 -3.04 -2.99 -15.42
CA ALA A 142 -2.27 -1.77 -15.32
C ALA A 142 -2.90 -0.69 -16.20
N ARG A 143 -2.78 0.57 -15.79
CA ARG A 143 -3.31 1.74 -16.48
C ARG A 143 -2.32 2.90 -16.38
N ILE A 144 -2.20 3.64 -17.47
CA ILE A 144 -1.57 4.95 -17.49
C ILE A 144 -2.71 5.98 -17.44
N VAL A 145 -2.70 6.83 -16.41
CA VAL A 145 -3.76 7.80 -16.16
C VAL A 145 -3.16 9.20 -16.17
N GLN A 146 -3.77 10.11 -16.91
CA GLN A 146 -3.43 11.52 -16.84
C GLN A 146 -4.04 12.13 -15.57
N THR A 147 -3.23 12.80 -14.76
CA THR A 147 -3.66 13.32 -13.45
C THR A 147 -4.50 14.58 -13.55
N ALA A 148 -4.32 15.37 -14.62
CA ALA A 148 -5.00 16.65 -14.81
C ALA A 148 -6.52 16.50 -15.04
N ASP A 149 -6.94 15.43 -15.70
CA ASP A 149 -8.33 15.18 -16.13
C ASP A 149 -8.81 13.74 -15.86
N HIS A 150 -8.00 12.93 -15.17
CA HIS A 150 -8.29 11.55 -14.78
C HIS A 150 -8.57 10.59 -15.96
N VAL A 151 -8.09 10.93 -17.15
CA VAL A 151 -8.29 10.13 -18.37
C VAL A 151 -7.32 8.95 -18.41
N VAL A 152 -7.83 7.76 -18.75
CA VAL A 152 -6.99 6.57 -18.99
C VAL A 152 -6.40 6.68 -20.40
N LEU A 153 -5.08 6.86 -20.47
CA LEU A 153 -4.33 6.98 -21.72
C LEU A 153 -3.96 5.63 -22.35
N ALA A 154 -3.77 4.62 -21.50
CA ALA A 154 -3.52 3.23 -21.91
C ALA A 154 -3.96 2.27 -20.81
N SER A 155 -4.33 1.05 -21.21
CA SER A 155 -4.60 -0.06 -20.29
C SER A 155 -4.04 -1.36 -20.83
N ALA A 156 -3.58 -2.20 -19.91
CA ALA A 156 -3.19 -3.57 -20.21
C ALA A 156 -3.66 -4.51 -19.10
N SER A 157 -3.84 -5.79 -19.43
CA SER A 157 -4.10 -6.82 -18.44
C SER A 157 -3.35 -8.09 -18.80
N CYS A 158 -2.77 -8.72 -17.79
CA CYS A 158 -2.05 -9.98 -17.92
C CYS A 158 -2.42 -10.90 -16.74
N ARG A 159 -2.30 -12.21 -16.95
CA ARG A 159 -2.54 -13.22 -15.93
C ARG A 159 -1.21 -13.74 -15.42
N LEU A 160 -0.99 -13.60 -14.12
CA LEU A 160 0.12 -14.20 -13.40
C LEU A 160 -0.29 -15.57 -12.87
N ARG A 161 0.57 -16.57 -13.03
CA ARG A 161 0.37 -17.88 -12.39
C ARG A 161 0.35 -17.71 -10.86
N LEU A 162 -0.66 -18.28 -10.20
CA LEU A 162 -0.70 -18.34 -8.75
C LEU A 162 0.27 -19.42 -8.26
N THR A 163 1.41 -19.00 -7.74
CA THR A 163 2.36 -19.84 -6.99
C THR A 163 2.25 -19.54 -5.50
N GLU A 164 2.89 -20.37 -4.67
CA GLU A 164 2.96 -20.11 -3.23
C GLU A 164 3.67 -18.77 -2.93
N GLU A 165 4.75 -18.47 -3.65
CA GLU A 165 5.45 -17.19 -3.56
C GLU A 165 4.51 -16.02 -3.87
N VAL A 166 3.78 -16.07 -5.00
CA VAL A 166 2.83 -15.02 -5.37
C VAL A 166 1.75 -14.88 -4.30
N ARG A 167 1.21 -16.00 -3.79
CA ARG A 167 0.20 -16.02 -2.72
C ARG A 167 0.70 -15.33 -1.45
N LEU A 168 1.93 -15.62 -1.04
CA LEU A 168 2.59 -14.96 0.10
C LEU A 168 2.76 -13.45 -0.17
N LEU A 169 3.16 -13.07 -1.38
CA LEU A 169 3.32 -11.65 -1.73
C LEU A 169 1.98 -10.89 -1.76
N MET A 170 0.85 -11.53 -2.09
CA MET A 170 -0.47 -10.89 -2.03
C MET A 170 -0.95 -10.67 -0.59
N GLY A 171 -0.68 -11.65 0.29
CA GLY A 171 -1.20 -11.69 1.66
C GLY A 171 -0.21 -11.24 2.75
N ALA A 172 0.96 -10.72 2.36
CA ALA A 172 2.15 -10.57 3.20
C ALA A 172 2.76 -11.92 3.66
N ALA A 173 3.91 -12.30 3.09
CA ALA A 173 4.84 -13.26 3.69
C ALA A 173 5.28 -12.72 5.06
N PRO A 174 5.63 -13.57 6.04
CA PRO A 174 5.47 -13.31 7.47
C PRO A 174 6.21 -12.05 7.90
N SER A 175 5.50 -10.94 7.85
CA SER A 175 5.84 -9.75 8.60
C SER A 175 5.54 -10.13 10.03
N ALA A 176 6.59 -10.37 10.81
CA ALA A 176 6.50 -10.37 12.25
C ALA A 176 5.68 -9.12 12.65
N VAL A 177 4.56 -9.37 13.34
CA VAL A 177 3.75 -8.38 14.06
C VAL A 177 3.00 -7.34 13.19
N LYS A 178 2.06 -7.81 12.38
CA LYS A 178 0.69 -7.27 12.49
C LYS A 178 -0.13 -8.24 13.35
N ALA A 179 0.31 -8.39 14.60
CA ALA A 179 -0.65 -8.72 15.63
C ALA A 179 -1.68 -7.59 15.54
N LYS A 180 -2.90 -7.92 15.15
CA LYS A 180 -4.06 -7.29 15.79
C LYS A 180 -3.80 -7.51 17.27
N THR A 181 -3.07 -6.60 17.93
CA THR A 181 -2.93 -6.64 19.38
C THR A 181 -4.38 -6.61 19.83
N PRO A 182 -4.92 -7.68 20.43
CA PRO A 182 -6.24 -7.60 21.02
C PRO A 182 -6.18 -6.34 21.90
N PRO A 183 -7.15 -5.41 21.79
CA PRO A 183 -7.09 -4.16 22.55
C PRO A 183 -6.70 -4.54 23.98
N VAL A 184 -5.54 -4.06 24.45
CA VAL A 184 -4.94 -4.56 25.70
C VAL A 184 -6.06 -4.53 26.71
N PRO A 185 -6.55 -5.68 27.21
CA PRO A 185 -7.77 -5.68 27.99
C PRO A 185 -7.59 -4.73 29.18
N LEU A 186 -8.67 -4.07 29.58
CA LEU A 186 -8.61 -3.21 30.76
C LEU A 186 -8.13 -4.09 31.92
N LEU A 187 -6.98 -3.75 32.49
CA LEU A 187 -6.37 -4.41 33.62
C LEU A 187 -7.35 -4.39 34.77
N ASP A 188 -7.57 -5.54 35.40
CA ASP A 188 -8.48 -5.62 36.54
C ASP A 188 -7.69 -5.43 37.83
N LEU A 189 -7.91 -4.29 38.47
CA LEU A 189 -7.23 -3.90 39.72
C LEU A 189 -7.52 -4.83 40.90
N LYS A 190 -8.50 -5.74 40.79
CA LYS A 190 -8.73 -6.82 41.76
C LYS A 190 -7.71 -7.96 41.61
N HIS A 191 -7.17 -8.17 40.41
CA HIS A 191 -6.12 -9.14 40.16
C HIS A 191 -4.77 -8.58 40.58
N ARG A 192 -4.03 -9.31 41.43
CA ARG A 192 -2.75 -8.84 41.98
C ARG A 192 -1.71 -8.51 40.92
N SER A 193 -1.63 -9.28 39.83
CA SER A 193 -0.68 -9.05 38.73
C SER A 193 -0.93 -7.71 38.02
N ASP A 194 -2.20 -7.44 37.75
CA ASP A 194 -2.66 -6.24 37.05
C ASP A 194 -2.48 -5.01 37.93
N ALA A 195 -2.87 -5.11 39.21
CA ALA A 195 -2.60 -4.09 40.20
C ALA A 195 -1.10 -3.76 40.35
N LYS A 196 -0.20 -4.77 40.28
CA LYS A 196 1.25 -4.53 40.29
C LYS A 196 1.70 -3.74 39.07
N ARG A 197 1.22 -4.10 37.88
CA ARG A 197 1.56 -3.37 36.64
C ARG A 197 1.13 -1.91 36.70
N VAL A 198 -0.07 -1.65 37.22
CA VAL A 198 -0.56 -0.27 37.41
C VAL A 198 0.23 0.45 38.50
N GLN A 199 0.56 -0.19 39.63
CA GLN A 199 1.42 0.38 40.67
C GLN A 199 2.82 0.71 40.13
N GLN A 200 3.39 -0.13 39.26
CA GLN A 200 4.67 0.14 38.58
C GLN A 200 4.58 1.38 37.69
N GLY A 201 3.54 1.49 36.86
CA GLY A 201 3.31 2.69 36.04
C GLY A 201 3.14 3.94 36.89
N LEU A 202 2.35 3.88 37.97
CA LEU A 202 2.19 5.03 38.87
C LEU A 202 3.49 5.38 39.61
N ALA A 203 4.34 4.40 39.88
CA ALA A 203 5.65 4.62 40.51
C ALA A 203 6.65 5.24 39.53
N SER A 204 6.65 4.84 38.25
CA SER A 204 7.52 5.44 37.24
C SER A 204 7.17 6.90 36.97
N GLN A 205 5.89 7.28 37.12
CA GLN A 205 5.45 8.67 37.12
C GLN A 205 5.78 9.43 38.42
N GLY A 206 6.40 8.78 39.41
CA GLY A 206 6.73 9.36 40.72
C GLY A 206 5.53 9.58 41.65
N LEU A 207 4.33 9.11 41.27
CA LEU A 207 3.07 9.36 41.97
C LEU A 207 2.75 8.29 43.02
N TYR A 208 3.36 7.11 42.93
CA TYR A 208 3.21 6.02 43.89
C TYR A 208 4.52 5.72 44.62
N LYS A 209 4.57 6.05 45.92
CA LYS A 209 5.72 5.81 46.82
C LYS A 209 5.57 4.56 47.70
N GLY A 210 4.61 3.69 47.37
CA GLY A 210 4.32 2.47 48.13
C GLY A 210 5.11 1.27 47.64
N ARG A 211 4.98 0.15 48.36
CA ARG A 211 5.46 -1.14 47.85
C ARG A 211 4.59 -1.57 46.66
N ILE A 212 5.23 -2.11 45.63
CA ILE A 212 4.57 -2.68 44.45
C ILE A 212 4.21 -4.13 44.78
N ASP A 213 3.10 -4.29 45.50
CA ASP A 213 2.67 -5.56 46.10
C ASP A 213 1.43 -6.16 45.44
N GLY A 214 0.77 -5.41 44.54
CA GLY A 214 -0.47 -5.80 43.88
C GLY A 214 -1.71 -5.64 44.76
N VAL A 215 -1.61 -4.95 45.89
CA VAL A 215 -2.74 -4.69 46.78
C VAL A 215 -3.34 -3.32 46.44
N TRP A 216 -4.55 -3.32 45.90
CA TRP A 216 -5.24 -2.09 45.50
C TRP A 216 -5.91 -1.35 46.67
N GLY A 217 -5.08 -0.74 47.54
CA GLY A 217 -5.50 -0.05 48.76
C GLY A 217 -5.60 1.48 48.64
N LYS A 218 -5.77 2.15 49.80
CA LYS A 218 -5.89 3.63 49.90
C LYS A 218 -4.74 4.37 49.19
N ARG A 219 -3.51 3.85 49.28
CA ARG A 219 -2.32 4.45 48.64
C ARG A 219 -2.38 4.37 47.12
N SER A 220 -2.80 3.25 46.56
CA SER A 220 -2.94 3.07 45.10
C SER A 220 -4.05 3.96 44.54
N LYS A 221 -5.19 4.05 45.24
CA LYS A 221 -6.30 4.96 44.89
C LYS A 221 -5.88 6.43 44.91
N ALA A 222 -5.13 6.85 45.92
CA ALA A 222 -4.62 8.22 46.01
C ALA A 222 -3.61 8.54 44.90
N ALA A 223 -2.73 7.59 44.54
CA ALA A 223 -1.80 7.76 43.43
C ALA A 223 -2.53 7.84 42.07
N LEU A 224 -3.56 7.01 41.86
CA LEU A 224 -4.40 7.07 40.66
C LEU A 224 -5.14 8.40 40.54
N ALA A 225 -5.71 8.91 41.63
CA ALA A 225 -6.37 10.21 41.66
C ALA A 225 -5.41 11.36 41.30
N ARG A 226 -4.17 11.31 41.79
CA ARG A 226 -3.12 12.28 41.43
C ARG A 226 -2.70 12.16 39.97
N PHE A 227 -2.60 10.95 39.44
CA PHE A 227 -2.31 10.73 38.03
C PHE A 227 -3.39 11.32 37.14
N ARG A 228 -4.66 11.06 37.45
CA ARG A 228 -5.78 11.67 36.73
C ARG A 228 -5.79 13.19 36.83
N ALA A 229 -5.52 13.74 38.01
CA ALA A 229 -5.35 15.19 38.18
C ALA A 229 -4.20 15.75 37.32
N SER A 230 -3.09 15.02 37.17
CA SER A 230 -1.99 15.42 36.30
C SER A 230 -2.35 15.44 34.80
N LEU A 231 -3.38 14.72 34.40
CA LEU A 231 -3.96 14.74 33.06
C LEU A 231 -5.07 15.81 32.89
N GLY A 232 -5.33 16.64 33.91
CA GLY A 232 -6.44 17.60 33.91
C GLY A 232 -7.82 16.94 34.11
N LEU A 233 -7.87 15.67 34.52
CA LEU A 233 -9.11 14.94 34.78
C LEU A 233 -9.54 15.06 36.25
N PRO A 234 -10.82 14.81 36.59
CA PRO A 234 -11.27 14.74 37.98
C PRO A 234 -10.42 13.77 38.79
N ALA A 235 -9.96 14.21 39.97
CA ALA A 235 -9.08 13.50 40.89
C ALA A 235 -9.79 12.35 41.63
N THR A 236 -10.36 11.43 40.86
CA THR A 236 -11.10 10.25 41.34
C THR A 236 -10.23 8.99 41.24
N ALA A 237 -10.60 7.94 41.95
CA ALA A 237 -9.95 6.63 41.85
C ALA A 237 -10.58 5.74 40.76
N GLN A 238 -11.11 6.35 39.70
CA GLN A 238 -11.77 5.64 38.61
C GLN A 238 -10.73 5.07 37.64
N TRP A 239 -10.83 3.77 37.37
CA TRP A 239 -9.99 3.08 36.41
C TRP A 239 -10.79 2.80 35.14
N ASP A 240 -10.34 3.40 34.04
CA ASP A 240 -10.97 3.32 32.73
C ASP A 240 -9.91 3.17 31.64
N ARG A 241 -10.37 2.91 30.42
CA ARG A 241 -9.52 2.68 29.25
C ARG A 241 -8.55 3.83 29.00
N ALA A 242 -9.06 5.07 29.03
CA ALA A 242 -8.27 6.28 28.81
C ALA A 242 -7.15 6.44 29.84
N THR A 243 -7.43 6.15 31.10
CA THR A 243 -6.43 6.20 32.17
C THR A 243 -5.37 5.11 32.00
N GLN A 244 -5.77 3.92 31.57
CA GLN A 244 -4.82 2.84 31.28
C GLN A 244 -3.89 3.19 30.11
N ASP A 245 -4.44 3.74 29.02
CA ASP A 245 -3.64 4.10 27.84
C ASP A 245 -2.66 5.23 28.14
N ALA A 246 -3.07 6.23 28.94
CA ALA A 246 -2.20 7.32 29.36
C ALA A 246 -1.08 6.84 30.30
N LEU A 247 -1.36 5.87 31.17
CA LEU A 247 -0.39 5.36 32.14
C LEU A 247 0.57 4.32 31.54
N LEU A 248 0.05 3.47 30.64
CA LEU A 248 0.72 2.31 30.06
C LEU A 248 0.54 2.33 28.53
N PRO A 249 1.17 3.28 27.81
CA PRO A 249 1.03 3.39 26.36
C PRO A 249 1.56 2.14 25.65
N PRO A 250 0.94 1.71 24.53
CA PRO A 250 1.46 0.61 23.72
C PRO A 250 2.84 0.98 23.17
N SER A 251 3.77 0.02 23.19
CA SER A 251 5.11 0.14 22.61
C SER A 251 5.10 -0.10 21.10
#